data_AF-A0A7W5EKM5-F1
#
_entry.id   AF-A0A7W5EKM5-F1
#
_cell.length_a   1.000
_cell.length_b   1.000
_cell.length_c   1.000
_cell.angle_alpha   90.00
_cell.angle_beta   90.00
_cell.angle_gamma   90.00
#
_symmetry.space_group_name_H-M   'P 1'
#
loop_
_entity.id
_entity.type
_entity.pdbx_description
1 polymer ?
#
loop_
_entity_poly.entity_id
_entity_poly.type
_entity_poly.pdbx_seq_one_letter_code
_entity_poly.pdbx_strand_id
1 'polypeptide(L)'
;MPNRRPARNALIRVLQLCGLVLLAIIPSMAFATFSIVACDRNGNCGVAVATNNLAVGASVPYAQARVGALVSQFETNPTYGPKGLALLSSGKSPDATLQLLLDGDGNFDGSTIAERQVGIVDARGRSATYSGTEALSSTWAGALHGDGYAIQGNGLAGEQVVAAMKQTFLSSTGTLAERLMASLEAGQDAGGQTIGKRSAALLVRTTDGAWQDIDLRVDAATEPVRDLRQLLDQHYALDAMIRAEHQAQKGTNDLARASVAQALHLSHGWDRIWRRAARLAMTMGDKDRARDYLAVFVSLSPVWGQIELKDDLYAPLHGDALFESWRKP
;
A
#
# COMPACT_ATOMS: atom_id res chain seq x y z
N MET A 1 5.09 -101.21 -2.14
CA MET A 1 4.47 -100.42 -1.04
C MET A 1 5.16 -99.06 -0.98
N PRO A 2 4.38 -98.00 -0.70
CA PRO A 2 4.48 -96.66 -1.31
C PRO A 2 5.37 -95.74 -0.44
N ASN A 3 5.89 -94.60 -0.91
CA ASN A 3 5.07 -93.43 -1.21
C ASN A 3 5.82 -92.37 -2.03
N ARG A 4 5.07 -91.81 -2.97
CA ARG A 4 5.39 -90.65 -3.82
C ARG A 4 5.43 -89.39 -2.95
N ARG A 5 6.22 -88.37 -3.33
CA ARG A 5 5.71 -87.03 -3.76
C ARG A 5 6.84 -86.04 -4.11
N PRO A 6 6.52 -85.01 -4.92
CA PRO A 6 7.47 -84.34 -5.82
C PRO A 6 7.54 -82.80 -5.64
N ALA A 7 8.40 -82.18 -6.46
CA ALA A 7 8.21 -80.94 -7.22
C ALA A 7 7.93 -79.57 -6.54
N ARG A 8 8.70 -78.59 -7.05
CA ARG A 8 8.33 -77.22 -7.48
C ARG A 8 8.24 -76.07 -6.45
N ASN A 9 9.06 -75.07 -6.77
CA ASN A 9 8.78 -73.62 -6.85
C ASN A 9 8.84 -72.72 -5.60
N ALA A 10 9.71 -71.70 -5.76
CA ALA A 10 9.52 -70.27 -5.50
C ALA A 10 9.33 -69.76 -4.05
N LEU A 11 10.27 -68.91 -3.60
CA LEU A 11 10.02 -67.57 -3.04
C LEU A 11 11.37 -66.93 -2.65
N ILE A 12 11.87 -65.96 -3.43
CA ILE A 12 11.93 -64.53 -3.06
C ILE A 12 12.47 -64.30 -1.63
N ARG A 13 13.71 -63.79 -1.51
CA ARG A 13 14.04 -62.80 -0.48
C ARG A 13 14.92 -61.70 -1.06
N VAL A 14 14.29 -60.53 -1.08
CA VAL A 14 14.69 -59.24 -1.65
C VAL A 14 15.76 -58.58 -0.80
N LEU A 15 16.56 -57.76 -1.49
CA LEU A 15 17.66 -56.91 -1.05
C LEU A 15 17.44 -56.18 0.28
N GLN A 16 18.58 -56.00 0.95
CA GLN A 16 18.83 -55.15 2.11
C GLN A 16 18.24 -53.74 1.94
N LEU A 17 17.43 -53.32 2.92
CA LEU A 17 16.94 -51.95 3.07
C LEU A 17 18.13 -51.01 3.35
N CYS A 18 18.50 -50.20 2.36
CA CYS A 18 19.21 -48.94 2.60
C CYS A 18 18.20 -47.94 3.17
N GLY A 19 18.28 -47.66 4.47
CA GLY A 19 17.56 -46.57 5.10
C GLY A 19 18.20 -45.23 4.76
N LEU A 20 17.88 -44.67 3.59
CA LEU A 20 18.04 -43.25 3.32
C LEU A 20 16.77 -42.54 3.79
N VAL A 21 16.84 -41.92 4.97
CA VAL A 21 15.87 -40.90 5.38
C VAL A 21 16.14 -39.69 4.49
N LEU A 22 15.37 -39.55 3.41
CA LEU A 22 15.27 -38.29 2.70
C LEU A 22 14.55 -37.32 3.64
N LEU A 23 15.28 -36.44 4.34
CA LEU A 23 14.67 -35.23 4.86
C LEU A 23 14.15 -34.48 3.64
N ALA A 24 12.83 -34.36 3.53
CA ALA A 24 12.22 -33.50 2.53
C ALA A 24 12.81 -32.10 2.71
N ILE A 25 13.52 -31.60 1.70
CA ILE A 25 13.76 -30.17 1.54
C ILE A 25 12.37 -29.59 1.25
N ILE A 26 11.67 -29.18 2.30
CA ILE A 26 10.53 -28.29 2.14
C ILE A 26 11.17 -26.97 1.71
N PRO A 27 11.01 -26.50 0.46
CA PRO A 27 11.50 -25.17 0.11
C PRO A 27 10.83 -24.19 1.08
N SER A 28 11.65 -23.39 1.78
CA SER A 28 11.16 -22.28 2.59
C SER A 28 10.26 -21.45 1.68
N MET A 29 9.02 -21.20 2.10
CA MET A 29 8.15 -20.24 1.44
C MET A 29 8.75 -18.86 1.70
N ALA A 30 9.76 -18.46 0.91
CA ALA A 30 10.27 -17.10 0.96
C ALA A 30 9.16 -16.22 0.41
N PHE A 31 8.43 -15.52 1.29
CA PHE A 31 7.52 -14.45 0.91
C PHE A 31 8.36 -13.18 0.72
N ALA A 32 8.22 -12.51 -0.42
CA ALA A 32 9.00 -11.31 -0.72
C ALA A 32 8.25 -10.08 -0.23
N THR A 33 8.95 -9.10 0.33
CA THR A 33 8.38 -7.85 0.82
C THR A 33 9.41 -6.74 0.76
N PHE A 34 9.00 -5.53 0.38
CA PHE A 34 9.80 -4.33 0.58
C PHE A 34 8.94 -3.18 1.09
N SER A 35 9.55 -2.33 1.91
CA SER A 35 8.84 -1.22 2.54
C SER A 35 9.77 -0.08 2.90
N ILE A 36 9.16 1.07 3.14
CA ILE A 36 9.77 2.26 3.72
C ILE A 36 8.89 2.76 4.86
N VAL A 37 9.52 3.12 5.98
CA VAL A 37 8.90 3.90 7.06
C VAL A 37 9.58 5.25 7.11
N ALA A 38 8.81 6.32 7.33
CA ALA A 38 9.38 7.66 7.44
C ALA A 38 8.55 8.58 8.34
N CYS A 39 9.22 9.58 8.92
CA CYS A 39 8.58 10.74 9.54
C CYS A 39 9.13 12.02 8.92
N ASP A 40 8.27 13.03 8.73
CA ASP A 40 8.69 14.36 8.29
C ASP A 40 8.90 15.32 9.47
N ARG A 41 9.45 16.50 9.18
CA ARG A 41 9.74 17.54 10.19
C ARG A 41 8.49 18.13 10.84
N ASN A 42 7.31 17.98 10.22
CA ASN A 42 6.05 18.42 10.79
C ASN A 42 5.53 17.42 11.83
N GLY A 43 6.11 16.22 11.90
CA GLY A 43 5.69 15.15 12.78
C GLY A 43 4.65 14.22 12.15
N ASN A 44 4.45 14.28 10.84
CA ASN A 44 3.69 13.25 10.13
C ASN A 44 4.56 11.99 10.05
N CYS A 45 3.96 10.82 10.20
CA CYS A 45 4.67 9.55 10.14
C CYS A 45 3.88 8.54 9.31
N GLY A 46 4.56 7.70 8.55
CA GLY A 46 3.90 6.77 7.65
C GLY A 46 4.78 5.65 7.13
N VAL A 47 4.12 4.76 6.40
CA VAL A 47 4.66 3.52 5.84
C VAL A 47 4.13 3.34 4.42
N ALA A 48 4.99 2.90 3.50
CA ALA A 48 4.58 2.29 2.25
C ALA A 48 5.20 0.88 2.15
N VAL A 49 4.42 -0.11 1.73
CA VAL A 49 4.84 -1.52 1.67
C VAL A 49 4.19 -2.24 0.51
N ALA A 50 4.91 -3.19 -0.10
CA ALA A 50 4.39 -4.12 -1.09
C ALA A 50 4.94 -5.54 -0.87
N THR A 51 4.13 -6.55 -1.22
CA THR A 51 4.45 -7.99 -1.06
C THR A 51 3.78 -8.83 -2.15
N ASN A 52 4.18 -10.10 -2.26
CA ASN A 52 3.51 -11.13 -3.04
C ASN A 52 2.45 -11.92 -2.24
N ASN A 53 2.23 -11.59 -0.97
CA ASN A 53 1.16 -12.15 -0.13
C ASN A 53 -0.12 -11.28 -0.16
N LEU A 54 -1.22 -11.81 0.37
CA LEU A 54 -2.51 -11.14 0.48
C LEU A 54 -2.48 -10.06 1.57
N ALA A 55 -3.14 -8.92 1.31
CA ALA A 55 -3.57 -7.96 2.32
C ALA A 55 -2.49 -7.44 3.30
N VAL A 56 -1.31 -7.09 2.79
CA VAL A 56 -0.17 -6.62 3.62
C VAL A 56 -0.48 -5.43 4.54
N GLY A 57 -1.42 -4.58 4.12
CA GLY A 57 -1.88 -3.44 4.92
C GLY A 57 -2.56 -3.82 6.24
N ALA A 58 -2.98 -5.07 6.43
CA ALA A 58 -3.64 -5.50 7.67
C ALA A 58 -2.67 -5.73 8.84
N SER A 59 -1.41 -6.09 8.57
CA SER A 59 -0.52 -6.63 9.60
C SER A 59 0.86 -6.00 9.64
N VAL A 60 1.31 -5.35 8.57
CA VAL A 60 2.70 -4.85 8.47
C VAL A 60 2.83 -3.36 8.87
N PRO A 61 2.06 -2.41 8.32
CA PRO A 61 2.32 -0.99 8.53
C PRO A 61 1.70 -0.47 9.84
N TYR A 62 2.51 0.25 10.63
CA TYR A 62 2.04 0.98 11.81
C TYR A 62 2.65 2.38 11.84
N ALA A 63 1.84 3.38 12.16
CA ALA A 63 2.28 4.76 12.30
C ALA A 63 1.42 5.52 13.32
N GLN A 64 2.04 6.50 13.97
CA GLN A 64 1.36 7.47 14.81
C GLN A 64 2.08 8.82 14.67
N ALA A 65 1.33 9.86 14.34
CA ALA A 65 1.84 11.21 14.22
C ALA A 65 2.51 11.66 15.54
N ARG A 66 3.62 12.39 15.42
CA ARG A 66 4.48 12.88 16.52
C ARG A 66 5.13 11.78 17.36
N VAL A 67 4.96 10.50 17.02
CA VAL A 67 5.56 9.37 17.71
C VAL A 67 6.55 8.63 16.81
N GLY A 68 6.07 8.07 15.71
CA GLY A 68 6.92 7.25 14.83
C GLY A 68 6.13 6.39 13.86
N ALA A 69 6.85 5.64 13.05
CA ALA A 69 6.33 4.59 12.18
C ALA A 69 7.23 3.36 12.24
N LEU A 70 6.63 2.19 12.07
CA LEU A 70 7.38 0.94 12.04
C LEU A 70 6.68 -0.14 11.20
N VAL A 71 7.47 -1.12 10.80
CA VAL A 71 7.02 -2.35 10.15
C VAL A 71 7.68 -3.56 10.80
N SER A 72 6.95 -4.68 10.82
CA SER A 72 7.50 -6.03 10.92
C SER A 72 7.08 -6.79 9.67
N GLN A 73 8.02 -7.40 8.97
CA GLN A 73 7.80 -8.13 7.72
C GLN A 73 8.68 -9.38 7.63
N PHE A 74 8.67 -10.05 6.47
CA PHE A 74 9.08 -11.45 6.28
C PHE A 74 8.09 -12.36 7.02
N GLU A 75 8.42 -12.92 8.19
CA GLU A 75 7.40 -13.43 9.11
C GLU A 75 6.94 -12.32 10.04
N THR A 76 5.70 -11.86 9.84
CA THR A 76 5.17 -10.65 10.47
C THR A 76 4.72 -10.93 11.90
N ASN A 77 5.29 -10.22 12.87
CA ASN A 77 4.76 -10.16 14.23
C ASN A 77 3.91 -8.87 14.41
N PRO A 78 2.58 -8.92 14.26
CA PRO A 78 1.72 -7.73 14.34
C PRO A 78 1.71 -7.10 15.75
N THR A 79 2.21 -7.80 16.77
CA THR A 79 2.33 -7.23 18.12
C THR A 79 3.43 -6.16 18.20
N TYR A 80 4.39 -6.14 17.26
CA TYR A 80 5.46 -5.15 17.22
C TYR A 80 4.93 -3.74 16.97
N GLY A 81 3.88 -3.59 16.16
CA GLY A 81 3.25 -2.31 15.85
C GLY A 81 2.82 -1.53 17.09
N PRO A 82 1.78 -1.99 17.82
CA PRO A 82 1.31 -1.31 19.01
C PRO A 82 2.37 -1.18 20.11
N LYS A 83 3.17 -2.23 20.35
CA LYS A 83 4.24 -2.21 21.38
C LYS A 83 5.34 -1.20 21.02
N GLY A 84 5.79 -1.20 19.78
CA GLY A 84 6.84 -0.32 19.28
C GLY A 84 6.43 1.15 19.35
N LEU A 85 5.21 1.47 18.89
CA LEU A 85 4.68 2.84 19.01
C LEU A 85 4.56 3.27 20.48
N ALA A 86 4.13 2.39 21.38
CA ALA A 86 4.09 2.70 22.82
C ALA A 86 5.49 2.98 23.40
N LEU A 87 6.50 2.20 23.01
CA LEU A 87 7.89 2.40 23.42
C LEU A 87 8.45 3.73 22.90
N LEU A 88 8.23 4.05 21.62
CA LEU A 88 8.61 5.35 21.04
C LEU A 88 7.91 6.52 21.74
N SER A 89 6.62 6.39 22.03
CA SER A 89 5.83 7.38 22.76
C SER A 89 6.38 7.63 24.18
N SER A 90 6.90 6.58 24.82
CA SER A 90 7.59 6.68 26.12
C SER A 90 9.01 7.28 26.05
N GLY A 91 9.47 7.68 24.86
CA GLY A 91 10.76 8.35 24.65
C GLY A 91 11.94 7.42 24.36
N LYS A 92 11.72 6.12 24.16
CA LYS A 92 12.78 5.19 23.75
C LYS A 92 13.30 5.55 22.35
N SER A 93 14.58 5.33 22.10
CA SER A 93 15.13 5.41 20.75
C SER A 93 14.64 4.25 19.90
N PRO A 94 14.64 4.37 18.56
CA PRO A 94 14.40 3.25 17.67
C PRO A 94 15.24 2.01 17.96
N ASP A 95 16.54 2.16 18.27
CA ASP A 95 17.41 1.04 18.66
C ASP A 95 16.94 0.35 19.95
N ALA A 96 16.62 1.13 20.99
CA ALA A 96 16.16 0.58 22.26
C ALA A 96 14.78 -0.08 22.11
N THR A 97 13.89 0.52 21.31
CA THR A 97 12.60 -0.06 20.97
C THR A 97 12.77 -1.37 20.23
N LEU A 98 13.65 -1.40 19.22
CA LEU A 98 13.95 -2.59 18.42
C LEU A 98 14.47 -3.72 19.32
N GLN A 99 15.44 -3.45 20.19
CA GLN A 99 15.96 -4.46 21.12
C GLN A 99 14.86 -5.03 22.02
N LEU A 100 14.02 -4.17 22.61
CA LEU A 100 12.93 -4.61 23.49
C LEU A 100 11.86 -5.42 22.74
N LEU A 101 11.60 -5.12 21.47
CA LEU A 101 10.70 -5.90 20.62
C LEU A 101 11.27 -7.29 20.33
N LEU A 102 12.57 -7.37 19.99
CA LEU A 102 13.25 -8.63 19.70
C LEU A 102 13.36 -9.52 20.95
N ASP A 103 13.75 -8.95 22.09
CA ASP A 103 13.82 -9.66 23.38
C ASP A 103 12.44 -10.19 23.81
N GLY A 104 11.39 -9.45 23.45
CA GLY A 104 9.99 -9.76 23.74
C GLY A 104 9.24 -10.49 22.61
N ASP A 105 9.92 -10.97 21.56
CA ASP A 105 9.26 -11.62 20.42
C ASP A 105 8.48 -12.87 20.85
N GLY A 106 9.06 -13.63 21.78
CA GLY A 106 8.45 -14.81 22.39
C GLY A 106 8.22 -15.97 21.41
N ASN A 107 8.94 -15.98 20.28
CA ASN A 107 8.72 -16.89 19.16
C ASN A 107 7.25 -16.90 18.71
N PHE A 108 6.70 -15.71 18.49
CA PHE A 108 5.33 -15.54 18.00
C PHE A 108 5.09 -16.43 16.78
N ASP A 109 3.89 -17.02 16.69
CA ASP A 109 3.43 -17.97 15.66
C ASP A 109 4.28 -19.25 15.43
N GLY A 110 5.30 -19.47 16.27
CA GLY A 110 6.22 -20.60 16.14
C GLY A 110 7.50 -20.28 15.35
N SER A 111 7.60 -19.08 14.77
CA SER A 111 8.82 -18.55 14.15
C SER A 111 9.69 -17.79 15.16
N THR A 112 10.93 -17.48 14.81
CA THR A 112 11.90 -16.80 15.69
C THR A 112 12.29 -15.43 15.16
N ILE A 113 13.09 -14.67 15.92
CA ILE A 113 13.70 -13.42 15.43
C ILE A 113 14.57 -13.61 14.17
N ALA A 114 14.97 -14.84 13.82
CA ALA A 114 15.66 -15.12 12.56
C ALA A 114 14.78 -14.84 11.33
N GLU A 115 13.46 -14.94 11.49
CA GLU A 115 12.44 -14.76 10.45
C GLU A 115 11.77 -13.38 10.52
N ARG A 116 12.34 -12.43 11.28
CA ARG A 116 11.83 -11.05 11.35
C ARG A 116 12.68 -10.12 10.50
N GLN A 117 12.03 -9.20 9.81
CA GLN A 117 12.67 -8.00 9.27
C GLN A 117 11.89 -6.77 9.75
N VAL A 118 12.57 -5.80 10.35
CA VAL A 118 11.94 -4.68 11.07
C VAL A 118 12.58 -3.37 10.63
N GLY A 119 11.74 -2.36 10.41
CA GLY A 119 12.17 -0.97 10.20
C GLY A 119 11.42 -0.05 11.15
N ILE A 120 12.13 0.85 11.83
CA ILE A 120 11.56 1.78 12.81
C ILE A 120 12.11 3.18 12.54
N VAL A 121 11.24 4.18 12.61
CA VAL A 121 11.59 5.60 12.64
C VAL A 121 10.77 6.31 13.72
N ASP A 122 11.39 7.23 14.45
CA ASP A 122 10.68 8.10 15.38
C ASP A 122 10.45 9.50 14.79
N ALA A 123 9.53 10.25 15.40
CA ALA A 123 9.21 11.61 14.96
C ALA A 123 10.36 12.62 15.16
N ARG A 124 11.48 12.23 15.78
CA ARG A 124 12.69 13.04 15.90
C ARG A 124 13.70 12.75 14.79
N GLY A 125 13.36 11.88 13.84
CA GLY A 125 14.19 11.51 12.71
C GLY A 125 15.20 10.39 12.99
N ARG A 126 15.23 9.84 14.22
CA ARG A 126 16.08 8.67 14.50
C ARG A 126 15.44 7.45 13.86
N SER A 127 16.24 6.49 13.45
CA SER A 127 15.78 5.27 12.78
C SER A 127 16.67 4.08 13.11
N ALA A 128 16.10 2.88 13.00
CA ALA A 128 16.80 1.62 13.18
C ALA A 128 16.18 0.53 12.28
N THR A 129 16.98 -0.47 11.91
CA THR A 129 16.53 -1.63 11.14
C THR A 129 17.11 -2.92 11.71
N TYR A 130 16.38 -4.02 11.56
CA TYR A 130 16.85 -5.36 11.84
C TYR A 130 16.47 -6.31 10.71
N SER A 131 17.37 -7.22 10.35
CA SER A 131 17.09 -8.32 9.43
C SER A 131 17.61 -9.61 10.05
N GLY A 132 16.70 -10.52 10.38
CA GLY A 132 17.04 -11.83 10.90
C GLY A 132 17.77 -12.69 9.87
N THR A 133 18.46 -13.73 10.34
CA THR A 133 19.31 -14.56 9.49
C THR A 133 18.55 -15.29 8.37
N GLU A 134 17.29 -15.68 8.59
CA GLU A 134 16.45 -16.28 7.55
C GLU A 134 15.88 -15.24 6.58
N ALA A 135 15.56 -14.03 7.05
CA ALA A 135 15.23 -12.95 6.13
C ALA A 135 16.42 -12.64 5.20
N LEU A 136 17.64 -12.64 5.76
CA LEU A 136 18.90 -12.43 5.02
C LEU A 136 19.25 -13.57 4.05
N SER A 137 18.69 -14.77 4.22
CA SER A 137 18.93 -15.92 3.34
C SER A 137 18.04 -15.95 2.09
N SER A 138 17.09 -15.01 1.97
CA SER A 138 16.27 -14.81 0.76
C SER A 138 17.12 -14.48 -0.48
N THR A 139 16.56 -14.63 -1.69
CA THR A 139 17.23 -14.37 -2.99
C THR A 139 18.13 -13.13 -2.97
N TRP A 140 17.59 -12.02 -2.47
CA TRP A 140 18.35 -10.89 -1.95
C TRP A 140 17.54 -10.26 -0.83
N ALA A 141 18.23 -9.82 0.22
CA ALA A 141 17.64 -9.06 1.31
C ALA A 141 18.63 -8.01 1.80
N GLY A 142 18.08 -6.90 2.30
CA GLY A 142 18.88 -5.81 2.83
C GLY A 142 18.01 -4.73 3.45
N ALA A 143 18.67 -3.86 4.20
CA ALA A 143 18.05 -2.72 4.83
C ALA A 143 19.04 -1.56 4.90
N LEU A 144 18.52 -0.34 4.94
CA LEU A 144 19.28 0.86 5.25
C LEU A 144 18.36 1.85 5.97
N HIS A 145 18.96 2.79 6.69
CA HIS A 145 18.20 3.84 7.36
C HIS A 145 19.01 5.13 7.43
N GLY A 146 18.33 6.22 7.74
CA GLY A 146 18.92 7.55 7.81
C GLY A 146 18.02 8.53 8.55
N ASP A 147 18.31 9.81 8.42
CA ASP A 147 17.53 10.88 9.06
C ASP A 147 16.09 10.88 8.52
N GLY A 148 15.14 10.50 9.38
CA GLY A 148 13.72 10.51 9.09
C GLY A 148 13.19 9.31 8.32
N TYR A 149 13.97 8.24 8.09
CA TYR A 149 13.47 7.05 7.37
C TYR A 149 14.24 5.74 7.64
N ALA A 150 13.58 4.61 7.37
CA ALA A 150 14.18 3.28 7.26
C ALA A 150 13.55 2.49 6.11
N ILE A 151 14.36 1.77 5.35
CA ILE A 151 13.98 0.99 4.16
C ILE A 151 14.54 -0.42 4.30
N GLN A 152 13.71 -1.42 3.99
CA GLN A 152 14.05 -2.83 4.14
C GLN A 152 13.32 -3.66 3.11
N GLY A 153 13.94 -4.76 2.70
CA GLY A 153 13.27 -5.77 1.90
C GLY A 153 13.96 -7.12 1.90
N ASN A 154 13.20 -8.12 1.49
CA ASN A 154 13.58 -9.52 1.33
C ASN A 154 12.92 -10.09 0.07
N GLY A 155 13.57 -11.09 -0.53
CA GLY A 155 13.14 -11.66 -1.82
C GLY A 155 13.19 -10.66 -2.98
N LEU A 156 14.12 -9.70 -2.95
CA LEU A 156 14.23 -8.65 -3.96
C LEU A 156 15.14 -9.05 -5.12
N ALA A 157 15.05 -8.30 -6.21
CA ALA A 157 15.92 -8.47 -7.38
C ALA A 157 17.38 -8.07 -7.12
N GLY A 158 17.66 -7.29 -6.06
CA GLY A 158 19.01 -6.89 -5.67
C GLY A 158 19.05 -5.56 -4.90
N GLU A 159 20.26 -5.11 -4.57
CA GLU A 159 20.51 -3.87 -3.81
C GLU A 159 19.96 -2.62 -4.48
N GLN A 160 19.90 -2.61 -5.80
CA GLN A 160 19.36 -1.50 -6.58
C GLN A 160 17.93 -1.14 -6.19
N VAL A 161 17.13 -2.08 -5.69
CA VAL A 161 15.76 -1.85 -5.23
C VAL A 161 15.77 -0.88 -4.04
N VAL A 162 16.49 -1.24 -2.97
CA VAL A 162 16.57 -0.43 -1.74
C VAL A 162 17.31 0.89 -2.00
N ALA A 163 18.31 0.89 -2.88
CA ALA A 163 19.01 2.11 -3.30
C ALA A 163 18.10 3.09 -4.07
N ALA A 164 17.28 2.60 -5.00
CA ALA A 164 16.33 3.42 -5.76
C ALA A 164 15.24 4.01 -4.87
N MET A 165 14.71 3.22 -3.92
CA MET A 165 13.77 3.69 -2.91
C MET A 165 14.36 4.86 -2.11
N LYS A 166 15.58 4.69 -1.57
CA LYS A 166 16.29 5.74 -0.82
C LYS A 166 16.46 7.01 -1.65
N GLN A 167 17.04 6.87 -2.83
CA GLN A 167 17.36 8.01 -3.68
C GLN A 167 16.10 8.82 -4.00
N THR A 168 15.02 8.13 -4.37
CA THR A 168 13.74 8.76 -4.71
C THR A 168 13.07 9.40 -3.50
N PHE A 169 13.09 8.76 -2.33
CA PHE A 169 12.54 9.35 -1.12
C PHE A 169 13.26 10.65 -0.72
N LEU A 170 14.59 10.69 -0.86
CA LEU A 170 15.40 11.85 -0.52
C LEU A 170 15.29 12.99 -1.54
N SER A 171 15.09 12.69 -2.83
CA SER A 171 14.96 13.70 -3.88
C SER A 171 13.53 14.16 -4.15
N SER A 172 12.53 13.42 -3.69
CA SER A 172 11.12 13.77 -3.88
C SER A 172 10.67 14.90 -2.96
N THR A 173 9.78 15.73 -3.51
CA THR A 173 9.12 16.84 -2.82
C THR A 173 7.63 16.56 -2.68
N GLY A 174 6.93 17.34 -1.86
CA GLY A 174 5.50 17.19 -1.62
C GLY A 174 5.20 16.63 -0.23
N THR A 175 3.99 16.12 -0.06
CA THR A 175 3.53 15.51 1.17
C THR A 175 4.30 14.23 1.49
N LEU A 176 4.25 13.80 2.76
CA LEU A 176 4.89 12.53 3.16
C LEU A 176 4.33 11.33 2.36
N ALA A 177 3.02 11.32 2.08
CA ALA A 177 2.37 10.27 1.30
C ALA A 177 2.89 10.20 -0.15
N GLU A 178 3.05 11.33 -0.83
CA GLU A 178 3.63 11.39 -2.18
C GLU A 178 5.06 10.84 -2.21
N ARG A 179 5.89 11.23 -1.22
CA ARG A 179 7.28 10.79 -1.12
C ARG A 179 7.41 9.30 -0.81
N LEU A 180 6.56 8.78 0.08
CA LEU A 180 6.49 7.34 0.40
C LEU A 180 6.03 6.53 -0.82
N MET A 181 4.99 6.99 -1.52
CA MET A 181 4.48 6.33 -2.72
C MET A 181 5.53 6.33 -3.85
N ALA A 182 6.19 7.47 -4.10
CA ALA A 182 7.26 7.57 -5.10
C ALA A 182 8.45 6.66 -4.76
N SER A 183 8.81 6.56 -3.47
CA SER A 183 9.81 5.60 -3.02
C SER A 183 9.40 4.16 -3.33
N LEU A 184 8.15 3.78 -3.06
CA LEU A 184 7.66 2.42 -3.32
C LEU A 184 7.66 2.09 -4.82
N GLU A 185 7.24 3.04 -5.67
CA GLU A 185 7.29 2.93 -7.14
C GLU A 185 8.73 2.74 -7.63
N ALA A 186 9.68 3.53 -7.12
CA ALA A 186 11.09 3.40 -7.51
C ALA A 186 11.68 2.03 -7.14
N GLY A 187 11.31 1.47 -5.99
CA GLY A 187 11.69 0.10 -5.64
C GLY A 187 11.10 -0.92 -6.62
N GLN A 188 9.82 -0.77 -6.97
CA GLN A 188 9.15 -1.61 -7.94
C GLN A 188 9.82 -1.55 -9.33
N ASP A 189 10.18 -0.35 -9.80
CA ASP A 189 10.78 -0.13 -11.12
C ASP A 189 12.24 -0.60 -11.19
N ALA A 190 12.96 -0.58 -10.07
CA ALA A 190 14.31 -1.11 -9.94
C ALA A 190 14.36 -2.66 -9.87
N GLY A 191 13.22 -3.33 -10.05
CA GLY A 191 13.08 -4.78 -10.13
C GLY A 191 12.19 -5.38 -9.05
N GLY A 192 11.94 -4.66 -7.95
CA GLY A 192 11.05 -5.09 -6.87
C GLY A 192 11.35 -6.50 -6.35
N GLN A 193 10.28 -7.29 -6.20
CA GLN A 193 10.31 -8.67 -5.73
C GLN A 193 10.48 -9.65 -6.88
N THR A 194 11.22 -10.75 -6.68
CA THR A 194 11.50 -11.74 -7.74
C THR A 194 10.42 -12.80 -7.95
N ILE A 195 9.46 -12.89 -7.03
CA ILE A 195 8.47 -13.98 -6.95
C ILE A 195 7.02 -13.47 -7.06
N GLY A 196 6.85 -12.41 -7.84
CA GLY A 196 5.55 -11.80 -8.14
C GLY A 196 5.16 -10.66 -7.20
N LYS A 197 3.94 -10.17 -7.39
CA LYS A 197 3.33 -9.05 -6.65
C LYS A 197 1.87 -9.39 -6.37
N ARG A 198 1.33 -8.99 -5.21
CA ARG A 198 -0.07 -9.25 -4.88
C ARG A 198 -0.75 -8.13 -4.11
N SER A 199 -0.11 -7.54 -3.11
CA SER A 199 -0.72 -6.49 -2.30
C SER A 199 0.24 -5.36 -1.98
N ALA A 200 -0.31 -4.18 -1.70
CA ALA A 200 0.42 -2.99 -1.30
C ALA A 200 -0.43 -2.10 -0.39
N ALA A 201 0.22 -1.32 0.47
CA ALA A 201 -0.44 -0.39 1.37
C ALA A 201 0.36 0.89 1.58
N LEU A 202 -0.36 2.00 1.79
CA LEU A 202 0.16 3.30 2.17
C LEU A 202 -0.61 3.78 3.40
N LEU A 203 0.09 3.93 4.51
CA LEU A 203 -0.42 4.40 5.78
C LEU A 203 0.30 5.69 6.14
N VAL A 204 -0.42 6.79 6.32
CA VAL A 204 0.15 8.05 6.84
C VAL A 204 -0.76 8.60 7.93
N ARG A 205 -0.19 8.83 9.11
CA ARG A 205 -0.83 9.55 10.20
C ARG A 205 -0.23 10.95 10.28
N THR A 206 -1.10 11.94 10.22
CA THR A 206 -0.75 13.35 10.15
C THR A 206 -0.96 14.04 11.49
N THR A 207 -0.32 15.19 11.69
CA THR A 207 -0.55 15.97 12.92
C THR A 207 -1.94 16.58 13.01
N ASP A 208 -2.61 16.74 11.87
CA ASP A 208 -3.98 17.28 11.79
C ASP A 208 -5.03 16.17 11.97
N GLY A 209 -4.66 14.92 11.66
CA GLY A 209 -5.48 13.73 11.86
C GLY A 209 -6.73 13.68 10.97
N ALA A 210 -7.66 12.80 11.36
CA ALA A 210 -8.98 12.65 10.74
C ALA A 210 -8.90 12.49 9.21
N TRP A 211 -9.50 13.41 8.45
CA TRP A 211 -9.58 13.33 6.99
C TRP A 211 -8.23 13.53 6.28
N GLN A 212 -7.21 14.02 6.99
CA GLN A 212 -5.84 14.15 6.45
C GLN A 212 -5.03 12.86 6.60
N ASP A 213 -5.49 11.92 7.42
CA ASP A 213 -4.85 10.62 7.52
C ASP A 213 -5.16 9.77 6.30
N ILE A 214 -4.16 9.00 5.87
CA ILE A 214 -4.23 8.14 4.70
C ILE A 214 -4.09 6.70 5.18
N ASP A 215 -5.03 5.86 4.76
CA ASP A 215 -5.01 4.41 4.98
C ASP A 215 -5.55 3.75 3.70
N LEU A 216 -4.65 3.58 2.73
CA LEU A 216 -4.98 3.05 1.41
C LEU A 216 -4.38 1.67 1.25
N ARG A 217 -5.20 0.74 0.76
CA ARG A 217 -4.85 -0.67 0.68
C ARG A 217 -5.31 -1.26 -0.64
N VAL A 218 -4.38 -1.92 -1.32
CA VAL A 218 -4.68 -2.86 -2.39
C VAL A 218 -4.40 -4.25 -1.86
N ASP A 219 -5.43 -4.92 -1.39
CA ASP A 219 -5.28 -6.19 -0.68
C ASP A 219 -5.01 -7.37 -1.63
N ALA A 220 -5.38 -7.25 -2.91
CA ALA A 220 -5.08 -8.22 -3.96
C ALA A 220 -5.23 -7.60 -5.36
N ALA A 221 -4.14 -7.50 -6.12
CA ALA A 221 -4.15 -7.09 -7.52
C ALA A 221 -2.95 -7.68 -8.27
N THR A 222 -2.98 -7.60 -9.60
CA THR A 222 -1.82 -7.95 -10.45
C THR A 222 -0.74 -6.86 -10.38
N GLU A 223 -1.14 -5.58 -10.34
CA GLU A 223 -0.22 -4.44 -10.25
C GLU A 223 -0.51 -3.60 -8.99
N PRO A 224 -0.29 -4.16 -7.78
CA PRO A 224 -0.77 -3.54 -6.55
C PRO A 224 -0.14 -2.17 -6.25
N VAL A 225 1.11 -1.93 -6.64
CA VAL A 225 1.77 -0.62 -6.47
C VAL A 225 1.15 0.44 -7.38
N ARG A 226 0.86 0.09 -8.63
CA ARG A 226 0.17 0.98 -9.59
C ARG A 226 -1.25 1.29 -9.12
N ASP A 227 -1.96 0.30 -8.62
CA ASP A 227 -3.33 0.48 -8.14
C ASP A 227 -3.34 1.31 -6.83
N LEU A 228 -2.32 1.17 -5.98
CA LEU A 228 -2.16 1.99 -4.79
C LEU A 228 -1.90 3.47 -5.14
N ARG A 229 -1.11 3.75 -6.18
CA ARG A 229 -0.94 5.11 -6.73
C ARG A 229 -2.29 5.68 -7.18
N GLN A 230 -3.10 4.92 -7.91
CA GLN A 230 -4.42 5.39 -8.34
C GLN A 230 -5.31 5.76 -7.15
N LEU A 231 -5.29 4.96 -6.07
CA LEU A 231 -6.02 5.30 -4.84
C LEU A 231 -5.51 6.60 -4.21
N LEU A 232 -4.20 6.83 -4.19
CA LEU A 232 -3.61 8.07 -3.66
C LEU A 232 -4.00 9.29 -4.52
N ASP A 233 -3.97 9.14 -5.85
CA ASP A 233 -4.41 10.20 -6.76
C ASP A 233 -5.90 10.51 -6.55
N GLN A 234 -6.76 9.49 -6.38
CA GLN A 234 -8.18 9.67 -6.08
C GLN A 234 -8.41 10.38 -4.74
N HIS A 235 -7.58 10.11 -3.73
CA HIS A 235 -7.60 10.86 -2.47
C HIS A 235 -7.31 12.35 -2.73
N TYR A 236 -6.27 12.68 -3.49
CA TYR A 236 -5.98 14.08 -3.85
C TYR A 236 -6.99 14.71 -4.80
N ALA A 237 -7.67 13.91 -5.63
CA ALA A 237 -8.79 14.36 -6.44
C ALA A 237 -9.94 14.85 -5.55
N LEU A 238 -10.24 14.11 -4.47
CA LEU A 238 -11.26 14.50 -3.51
C LEU A 238 -10.89 15.80 -2.80
N ASP A 239 -9.64 15.92 -2.35
CA ASP A 239 -9.15 17.14 -1.71
C ASP A 239 -9.20 18.35 -2.64
N ALA A 240 -8.79 18.18 -3.89
CA ALA A 240 -8.87 19.22 -4.91
C ALA A 240 -10.32 19.65 -5.16
N MET A 241 -11.26 18.70 -5.20
CA MET A 241 -12.68 19.01 -5.34
C MET A 241 -13.24 19.77 -4.13
N ILE A 242 -12.89 19.37 -2.91
CA ILE A 242 -13.29 20.09 -1.68
C ILE A 242 -12.72 21.52 -1.68
N ARG A 243 -11.45 21.68 -2.05
CA ARG A 243 -10.84 23.01 -2.22
C ARG A 243 -11.59 23.85 -3.25
N ALA A 244 -11.98 23.26 -4.38
CA ALA A 244 -12.73 23.96 -5.42
C ALA A 244 -14.08 24.48 -4.91
N GLU A 245 -14.83 23.66 -4.19
CA GLU A 245 -16.11 24.04 -3.59
C GLU A 245 -15.95 25.18 -2.58
N HIS A 246 -14.95 25.12 -1.71
CA HIS A 246 -14.64 26.21 -0.78
C HIS A 246 -14.23 27.50 -1.49
N GLN A 247 -13.47 27.42 -2.59
CA GLN A 247 -13.08 28.58 -3.39
C GLN A 247 -14.27 29.22 -4.10
N ALA A 248 -15.19 28.42 -4.64
CA ALA A 248 -16.41 28.91 -5.27
C ALA A 248 -17.34 29.60 -4.26
N GLN A 249 -17.49 29.03 -3.05
CA GLN A 249 -18.24 29.67 -1.96
C GLN A 249 -17.68 31.03 -1.56
N LYS A 250 -16.37 31.24 -1.71
CA LYS A 250 -15.70 32.53 -1.48
C LYS A 250 -15.73 33.46 -2.69
N GLY A 251 -16.37 33.07 -3.79
CA GLY A 251 -16.44 33.85 -5.04
C GLY A 251 -15.16 33.82 -5.88
N THR A 252 -14.18 32.98 -5.54
CA THR A 252 -12.90 32.86 -6.26
C THR A 252 -12.98 31.82 -7.38
N ASN A 253 -13.86 32.07 -8.36
CA ASN A 253 -14.25 31.07 -9.37
C ASN A 253 -13.10 30.63 -10.30
N ASP A 254 -12.10 31.48 -10.57
CA ASP A 254 -10.92 31.07 -11.35
C ASP A 254 -10.08 30.03 -10.60
N LEU A 255 -9.88 30.23 -9.30
CA LEU A 255 -9.19 29.25 -8.45
C LEU A 255 -10.00 27.96 -8.35
N ALA A 256 -11.32 28.08 -8.18
CA ALA A 256 -12.21 26.92 -8.16
C ALA A 256 -12.09 26.09 -9.44
N ARG A 257 -12.09 26.74 -10.61
CA ARG A 257 -11.90 26.07 -11.91
C ARG A 257 -10.56 25.35 -12.01
N ALA A 258 -9.47 25.95 -11.55
CA ALA A 258 -8.16 25.30 -11.53
C ALA A 258 -8.16 24.05 -10.63
N SER A 259 -8.78 24.15 -9.45
CA SER A 259 -8.93 23.03 -8.51
C SER A 259 -9.84 21.92 -9.07
N VAL A 260 -10.91 22.25 -9.80
CA VAL A 260 -11.73 21.24 -10.52
C VAL A 260 -10.90 20.52 -11.57
N ALA A 261 -10.10 21.24 -12.37
CA ALA A 261 -9.25 20.62 -13.39
C ALA A 261 -8.24 19.64 -12.76
N GLN A 262 -7.61 20.03 -11.64
CA GLN A 262 -6.74 19.14 -10.87
C GLN A 262 -7.50 17.90 -10.36
N ALA A 263 -8.71 18.10 -9.80
CA ALA A 263 -9.52 17.00 -9.29
C ALA A 263 -9.87 15.99 -10.38
N LEU A 264 -10.29 16.46 -11.56
CA LEU A 264 -10.65 15.60 -12.69
C LEU A 264 -9.43 14.83 -13.23
N HIS A 265 -8.27 15.48 -13.31
CA HIS A 265 -7.02 14.86 -13.75
C HIS A 265 -6.61 13.67 -12.87
N LEU A 266 -6.76 13.81 -11.56
CA LEU A 266 -6.38 12.79 -10.57
C LEU A 266 -7.49 11.76 -10.29
N SER A 267 -8.69 11.95 -10.86
CA SER A 267 -9.87 11.16 -10.48
C SER A 267 -9.82 9.70 -10.93
N HIS A 268 -8.99 9.35 -11.92
CA HIS A 268 -8.98 8.01 -12.54
C HIS A 268 -10.39 7.51 -12.92
N GLY A 269 -11.24 8.40 -13.42
CA GLY A 269 -12.61 8.07 -13.81
C GLY A 269 -13.58 7.83 -12.63
N TRP A 270 -13.23 8.29 -11.43
CA TRP A 270 -14.14 8.24 -10.28
C TRP A 270 -15.35 9.15 -10.51
N ASP A 271 -16.47 8.52 -10.87
CA ASP A 271 -17.75 9.15 -11.23
C ASP A 271 -18.21 10.22 -10.23
N ARG A 272 -17.96 10.03 -8.93
CA ARG A 272 -18.27 11.01 -7.88
C ARG A 272 -17.60 12.36 -8.11
N ILE A 273 -16.36 12.40 -8.60
CA ILE A 273 -15.64 13.66 -8.85
C ILE A 273 -16.27 14.38 -10.04
N TRP A 274 -16.60 13.66 -11.11
CA TRP A 274 -17.28 14.21 -12.28
C TRP A 274 -18.66 14.78 -11.94
N ARG A 275 -19.45 14.06 -11.14
CA ARG A 275 -20.73 14.55 -10.63
C ARG A 275 -20.58 15.84 -9.84
N ARG A 276 -19.61 15.91 -8.92
CA ARG A 276 -19.37 17.12 -8.12
C ARG A 276 -18.91 18.29 -8.98
N ALA A 277 -18.05 18.05 -9.97
CA ALA A 277 -17.62 19.06 -10.93
C ALA A 277 -18.81 19.66 -11.70
N ALA A 278 -19.73 18.81 -12.20
CA ALA A 278 -20.93 19.25 -12.89
C ALA A 278 -21.81 20.15 -12.02
N ARG A 279 -22.09 19.74 -10.77
CA ARG A 279 -22.88 20.54 -9.83
C ARG A 279 -22.21 21.87 -9.51
N LEU A 280 -20.90 21.86 -9.26
CA LEU A 280 -20.13 23.07 -8.97
C LEU A 280 -20.11 24.04 -10.17
N ALA A 281 -20.00 23.52 -11.40
CA ALA A 281 -20.10 24.34 -12.59
C ALA A 281 -21.47 25.03 -12.69
N MET A 282 -22.57 24.31 -12.41
CA MET A 282 -23.91 24.91 -12.36
C MET A 282 -24.03 26.01 -11.29
N THR A 283 -23.50 25.80 -10.08
CA THR A 283 -23.56 26.83 -9.02
C THR A 283 -22.72 28.05 -9.35
N MET A 284 -21.66 27.90 -10.14
CA MET A 284 -20.87 29.01 -10.67
C MET A 284 -21.47 29.65 -11.93
N GLY A 285 -22.60 29.15 -12.44
CA GLY A 285 -23.27 29.65 -13.65
C GLY A 285 -22.62 29.21 -14.97
N ASP A 286 -21.70 28.25 -14.95
CA ASP A 286 -20.96 27.75 -16.11
C ASP A 286 -21.67 26.53 -16.72
N LYS A 287 -22.71 26.80 -17.50
CA LYS A 287 -23.59 25.77 -18.10
C LYS A 287 -22.86 24.85 -19.08
N ASP A 288 -21.95 25.41 -19.88
CA ASP A 288 -21.22 24.64 -20.89
C ASP A 288 -20.32 23.60 -20.23
N ARG A 289 -19.54 23.99 -19.21
CA ARG A 289 -18.73 23.02 -18.46
C ARG A 289 -19.59 22.03 -17.68
N ALA A 290 -20.70 22.48 -17.09
CA ALA A 290 -21.61 21.57 -16.40
C ALA A 290 -22.12 20.47 -17.34
N ARG A 291 -22.50 20.83 -18.58
CA ARG A 291 -22.91 19.87 -19.60
C ARG A 291 -21.77 18.92 -19.96
N ASP A 292 -20.56 19.41 -20.19
CA ASP A 292 -19.40 18.57 -20.53
C ASP A 292 -19.08 17.56 -19.41
N TYR A 293 -19.11 18.01 -18.14
CA TYR A 293 -18.88 17.14 -16.99
C TYR A 293 -20.01 16.12 -16.78
N LEU A 294 -21.26 16.52 -17.02
CA LEU A 294 -22.40 15.61 -16.99
C LEU A 294 -22.29 14.53 -18.06
N ALA A 295 -21.85 14.87 -19.27
CA ALA A 295 -21.66 13.89 -20.34
C ALA A 295 -20.75 12.73 -19.91
N VAL A 296 -19.62 13.08 -19.29
CA VAL A 296 -18.66 12.10 -18.77
C VAL A 296 -19.26 11.33 -17.60
N PHE A 297 -19.90 12.02 -16.65
CA PHE A 297 -20.52 11.36 -15.49
C PHE A 297 -21.60 10.34 -15.90
N VAL A 298 -22.51 10.70 -16.81
CA VAL A 298 -23.57 9.82 -17.31
C VAL A 298 -22.97 8.61 -18.04
N SER A 299 -21.87 8.80 -18.77
CA SER A 299 -21.13 7.70 -19.39
C SER A 299 -20.51 6.75 -18.36
N LEU A 300 -19.96 7.27 -17.27
CA LEU A 300 -19.30 6.47 -16.23
C LEU A 300 -20.31 5.74 -15.33
N SER A 301 -21.46 6.36 -15.07
CA SER A 301 -22.44 5.87 -14.11
C SER A 301 -23.88 6.07 -14.63
N PRO A 302 -24.34 5.27 -15.63
CA PRO A 302 -25.60 5.54 -16.32
C PRO A 302 -26.83 5.60 -15.39
N VAL A 303 -26.92 4.68 -14.42
CA VAL A 303 -28.04 4.63 -13.47
C VAL A 303 -28.03 5.86 -12.55
N TRP A 304 -26.87 6.23 -12.01
CA TRP A 304 -26.77 7.40 -11.15
C TRP A 304 -26.94 8.70 -11.94
N GLY A 305 -26.44 8.72 -13.18
CA GLY A 305 -26.67 9.76 -14.17
C GLY A 305 -28.15 10.05 -14.37
N GLN A 306 -28.99 9.03 -14.59
CA GLN A 306 -30.44 9.22 -14.73
C GLN A 306 -31.11 9.81 -13.49
N ILE A 307 -30.57 9.53 -12.29
CA ILE A 307 -31.06 10.14 -11.05
C ILE A 307 -30.62 11.61 -10.98
N GLU A 308 -29.35 11.89 -11.30
CA GLU A 308 -28.76 13.22 -11.24
C GLU A 308 -29.40 14.20 -12.24
N LEU A 309 -29.69 13.76 -13.46
CA LEU A 309 -30.29 14.59 -14.50
C LEU A 309 -31.70 15.10 -14.17
N LYS A 310 -32.35 14.54 -13.13
CA LYS A 310 -33.67 14.97 -12.63
C LYS A 310 -33.59 16.07 -11.56
N ASP A 311 -32.39 16.40 -11.07
CA ASP A 311 -32.20 17.44 -10.07
C ASP A 311 -32.52 18.82 -10.66
N ASP A 312 -33.31 19.62 -9.93
CA ASP A 312 -33.73 20.96 -10.35
C ASP A 312 -32.56 21.92 -10.59
N LEU A 313 -31.38 21.61 -10.04
CA LEU A 313 -30.13 22.32 -10.34
C LEU A 313 -29.88 22.43 -11.85
N TYR A 314 -30.31 21.42 -12.63
CA TYR A 314 -30.10 21.35 -14.07
C TYR A 314 -31.27 21.90 -14.90
N ALA A 315 -32.31 22.48 -14.28
CA ALA A 315 -33.39 23.15 -15.01
C ALA A 315 -32.88 24.19 -16.05
N PRO A 316 -31.79 24.94 -15.81
CA PRO A 316 -31.25 25.86 -16.80
C PRO A 316 -30.62 25.20 -18.05
N LEU A 317 -30.49 23.87 -18.08
CA LEU A 317 -30.04 23.06 -19.22
C LEU A 317 -31.20 22.41 -20.00
N HIS A 318 -32.45 22.51 -19.50
CA HIS A 318 -33.60 21.95 -20.20
C HIS A 318 -33.77 22.58 -21.60
N GLY A 319 -34.12 21.75 -22.57
CA GLY A 319 -34.23 22.15 -23.98
C GLY A 319 -32.90 22.17 -24.76
N ASP A 320 -31.75 21.98 -24.10
CA ASP A 320 -30.50 21.65 -24.79
C ASP A 320 -30.59 20.22 -25.37
N ALA A 321 -30.40 20.09 -26.69
CA ALA A 321 -30.61 18.82 -27.39
C ALA A 321 -29.69 17.69 -26.88
N LEU A 322 -28.47 18.02 -26.46
CA LEU A 322 -27.51 17.05 -25.94
C LEU A 322 -27.94 16.61 -24.53
N PHE A 323 -28.32 17.55 -23.66
CA PHE A 323 -28.83 17.23 -22.33
C PHE A 323 -30.10 16.37 -22.37
N GLU A 324 -31.06 16.71 -23.25
CA GLU A 324 -32.29 15.92 -23.44
C GLU A 324 -32.03 14.53 -24.03
N SER A 325 -30.95 14.37 -24.81
CA SER A 325 -30.56 13.06 -25.34
C SER A 325 -30.19 12.07 -24.23
N TRP A 326 -29.68 12.55 -23.10
CA TRP A 326 -29.29 11.73 -21.96
C TRP A 326 -30.44 11.36 -21.04
N ARG A 327 -31.55 12.11 -21.05
CA ARG A 327 -32.70 11.88 -20.15
C ARG A 327 -33.67 10.79 -20.61
N LYS A 328 -33.39 10.18 -21.77
CA LYS A 328 -34.23 9.12 -22.33
C LYS A 328 -34.01 7.81 -21.55
N PRO A 329 -35.09 7.04 -21.28
CA PRO A 329 -35.03 5.83 -20.45
C PRO A 329 -34.04 4.78 -20.94
#